data_AF-D8G9N5-F1
#
_entry.id   AF-D8G9N5-F1
#
_cell.length_a   1.000
_cell.length_b   1.000
_cell.length_c   1.000
_cell.angle_alpha   90.00
_cell.angle_beta   90.00
_cell.angle_gamma   90.00
#
_symmetry.space_group_name_H-M   'P 1'
#
loop_
_entity.id
_entity.type
_entity.pdbx_description
1 polymer ?
#
loop_
_entity_poly.entity_id
_entity_poly.type
_entity_poly.pdbx_seq_one_letter_code
_entity_poly.pdbx_strand_id
1 'polypeptide(L)'
;MSNLVQHLDITAHPRLEQSLGYQGDSRWVAWHWEPEIQQLMYSDGKNFGTGKNMAWQIFLQHRLVNPSIKDYQLVESDRNWLLLDRQSRNIYVGEGKTVQSLLEQPESLALLACLDGNNNPIKETAESVQQTLGKFRTSDTFRHLTNFVPLGIAVGLIVALGAGTKLWVVPTVQQQLAEKIPVSPVSPDANCGIGSSNDFSAYVAFSTGDTELHVIGVYEAGTDNSSGNHPPGTIDVRVERQNKRIVLALSAYEPVRWNIIAEPGAEIEKIIVNGYYEQTISGVGGIPIEQYTYNGNGSYLGNFTYQWGSPSESINTPSLVDVLEQLNNTNITSFQGCYRGTSFSIK
;
A
#
# COMPACT_ATOMS: atom_id res chain seq x y z
N MET A 1 -15.24 -1.74 -23.36
CA MET A 1 -14.32 -2.05 -22.25
C MET A 1 -13.84 -3.50 -22.24
N SER A 2 -14.35 -4.37 -23.13
CA SER A 2 -13.94 -5.77 -23.35
C SER A 2 -12.50 -6.00 -23.84
N ASN A 3 -11.65 -4.97 -23.86
CA ASN A 3 -10.27 -5.06 -24.38
C ASN A 3 -9.21 -4.81 -23.30
N LEU A 4 -9.60 -4.45 -22.07
CA LEU A 4 -8.65 -4.13 -20.99
C LEU A 4 -8.25 -5.38 -20.19
N VAL A 5 -9.23 -6.24 -19.91
CA VAL A 5 -9.04 -7.54 -19.28
C VAL A 5 -9.91 -8.56 -20.02
N GLN A 6 -9.44 -9.80 -20.07
CA GLN A 6 -10.12 -10.92 -20.69
C GLN A 6 -10.76 -11.79 -19.62
N HIS A 7 -12.07 -12.00 -19.72
CA HIS A 7 -12.79 -12.97 -18.90
C HIS A 7 -12.31 -14.40 -19.24
N LEU A 8 -11.96 -15.15 -18.21
CA LEU A 8 -11.62 -16.57 -18.33
C LEU A 8 -12.88 -17.39 -18.09
N ASP A 9 -13.12 -18.38 -18.96
CA ASP A 9 -14.25 -19.33 -18.80
C ASP A 9 -13.96 -20.37 -17.70
N ILE A 10 -13.72 -19.85 -16.48
CA ILE A 10 -13.39 -20.59 -15.27
C ILE A 10 -14.08 -19.89 -14.11
N THR A 11 -14.90 -20.62 -13.36
CA THR A 11 -15.47 -20.11 -12.12
C THR A 11 -14.54 -20.38 -10.94
N ALA A 12 -14.20 -19.34 -10.19
CA ALA A 12 -13.34 -19.46 -9.02
C ALA A 12 -14.01 -20.23 -7.88
N HIS A 13 -13.33 -21.23 -7.32
CA HIS A 13 -13.77 -21.90 -6.10
C HIS A 13 -13.98 -20.87 -4.96
N PRO A 14 -15.00 -20.96 -4.10
CA PRO A 14 -15.33 -19.94 -3.08
C PRO A 14 -14.24 -19.60 -2.07
N ARG A 15 -13.18 -20.43 -1.98
CA ARG A 15 -12.03 -20.24 -1.09
C ARG A 15 -10.71 -19.96 -1.81
N LEU A 16 -10.77 -19.67 -3.11
CA LEU A 16 -9.57 -19.48 -3.93
C LEU A 16 -8.65 -18.42 -3.32
N GLU A 17 -9.22 -17.28 -2.91
CA GLU A 17 -8.46 -16.16 -2.38
C GLU A 17 -7.70 -16.51 -1.09
N GLN A 18 -8.31 -17.25 -0.15
CA GLN A 18 -7.63 -17.68 1.08
C GLN A 18 -6.58 -18.77 0.81
N SER A 19 -6.84 -19.65 -0.16
CA SER A 19 -5.87 -20.65 -0.61
C SER A 19 -4.64 -20.00 -1.24
N LEU A 20 -4.81 -18.88 -1.95
CA LEU A 20 -3.71 -18.10 -2.53
C LEU A 20 -3.05 -17.13 -1.53
N GLY A 21 -3.57 -17.01 -0.31
CA GLY A 21 -2.96 -16.25 0.79
C GLY A 21 -3.59 -14.90 1.10
N TYR A 22 -4.65 -14.51 0.38
CA TYR A 22 -5.38 -13.26 0.64
C TYR A 22 -6.36 -13.44 1.81
N GLN A 23 -6.33 -12.51 2.77
CA GLN A 23 -7.18 -12.50 3.98
C GLN A 23 -8.08 -11.26 4.08
N GLY A 24 -8.07 -10.38 3.07
CA GLY A 24 -8.86 -9.16 3.10
C GLY A 24 -10.33 -9.35 2.68
N ASP A 25 -11.10 -8.29 2.81
CA ASP A 25 -12.55 -8.27 2.57
C ASP A 25 -12.95 -7.52 1.28
N SER A 26 -11.98 -7.04 0.50
CA SER A 26 -12.26 -6.34 -0.75
C SER A 26 -12.91 -7.28 -1.76
N ARG A 27 -13.90 -6.78 -2.52
CA ARG A 27 -14.60 -7.54 -3.56
C ARG A 27 -13.64 -8.00 -4.66
N TRP A 28 -12.72 -7.13 -5.04
CA TRP A 28 -11.78 -7.36 -6.13
C TRP A 28 -10.39 -7.58 -5.55
N VAL A 29 -9.69 -8.59 -6.08
CA VAL A 29 -8.32 -8.90 -5.70
C VAL A 29 -7.61 -9.49 -6.91
N ALA A 30 -6.36 -9.09 -7.13
CA ALA A 30 -5.50 -9.61 -8.17
C ALA A 30 -4.28 -10.31 -7.58
N TRP A 31 -3.71 -11.22 -8.37
CA TRP A 31 -2.44 -11.88 -8.12
C TRP A 31 -1.51 -11.76 -9.31
N HIS A 32 -0.21 -11.63 -9.03
CA HIS A 32 0.84 -11.69 -10.03
C HIS A 32 2.08 -12.39 -9.49
N TRP A 33 2.89 -12.92 -10.41
CA TRP A 33 4.18 -13.48 -10.05
C TRP A 33 5.23 -12.36 -10.07
N GLU A 34 6.03 -12.27 -9.01
CA GLU A 34 7.21 -11.44 -8.95
C GLU A 34 8.45 -12.30 -9.27
N PRO A 35 8.97 -12.28 -10.51
CA PRO A 35 10.04 -13.19 -10.94
C PRO A 35 11.34 -13.00 -10.17
N GLU A 36 11.61 -11.81 -9.64
CA GLU A 36 12.90 -11.46 -9.05
C GLU A 36 13.09 -12.05 -7.66
N ILE A 37 12.03 -12.01 -6.86
CA ILE A 37 11.96 -12.66 -5.55
C ILE A 37 11.24 -14.01 -5.60
N GLN A 38 10.85 -14.47 -6.79
CA GLN A 38 10.13 -15.72 -7.04
C GLN A 38 8.93 -15.90 -6.10
N GLN A 39 8.11 -14.86 -6.01
CA GLN A 39 7.07 -14.75 -5.00
C GLN A 39 5.72 -14.40 -5.65
N LEU A 40 4.68 -15.11 -5.24
CA LEU A 40 3.31 -14.69 -5.56
C LEU A 40 3.01 -13.43 -4.76
N MET A 41 2.52 -12.40 -5.43
CA MET A 41 2.05 -11.17 -4.83
C MET A 41 0.53 -11.05 -5.03
N TYR A 42 -0.14 -10.33 -4.13
CA TYR A 42 -1.53 -9.94 -4.31
C TYR A 42 -1.70 -8.44 -4.16
N SER A 43 -2.74 -7.90 -4.79
CA SER A 43 -3.23 -6.52 -4.59
C SER A 43 -4.75 -6.50 -4.62
N ASP A 44 -5.38 -5.76 -3.71
CA ASP A 44 -6.83 -5.47 -3.76
C ASP A 44 -7.13 -3.99 -4.01
N GLY A 45 -6.13 -3.23 -4.45
CA GLY A 45 -6.18 -1.77 -4.64
C GLY A 45 -5.97 -0.96 -3.36
N LYS A 46 -6.00 -1.59 -2.18
CA LYS A 46 -5.72 -0.93 -0.89
C LYS A 46 -4.57 -1.57 -0.14
N ASN A 47 -4.47 -2.88 -0.21
CA ASN A 47 -3.49 -3.72 0.44
C ASN A 47 -2.74 -4.50 -0.61
N PHE A 48 -1.45 -4.69 -0.34
CA PHE A 48 -0.56 -5.55 -1.09
C PHE A 48 0.10 -6.51 -0.11
N GLY A 49 0.51 -7.67 -0.61
CA GLY A 49 1.26 -8.61 0.21
C GLY A 49 1.64 -9.86 -0.54
N THR A 50 2.23 -10.80 0.21
CA THR A 50 2.70 -12.07 -0.32
C THR A 50 1.60 -13.13 -0.29
N GLY A 51 1.48 -13.85 -1.39
CA GLY A 51 0.63 -15.02 -1.53
C GLY A 51 1.37 -16.34 -1.29
N LYS A 52 0.70 -17.46 -1.59
CA LYS A 52 1.22 -18.82 -1.38
C LYS A 52 1.69 -19.45 -2.70
N ASN A 53 3.01 -19.47 -2.94
CA ASN A 53 3.62 -19.93 -4.20
C ASN A 53 3.19 -21.34 -4.60
N MET A 54 3.16 -22.29 -3.64
CA MET A 54 2.74 -23.66 -3.93
C MET A 54 1.26 -23.74 -4.36
N ALA A 55 0.39 -22.97 -3.70
CA ALA A 55 -1.03 -22.93 -4.05
C ALA A 55 -1.23 -22.31 -5.44
N TRP A 56 -0.46 -21.27 -5.77
CA TRP A 56 -0.42 -20.66 -7.09
C TRP A 56 -0.04 -21.67 -8.18
N GLN A 57 1.08 -22.37 -8.02
CA GLN A 57 1.53 -23.37 -8.99
C GLN A 57 0.50 -24.49 -9.19
N ILE A 58 -0.09 -25.01 -8.11
CA ILE A 58 -1.15 -26.02 -8.19
C ILE A 58 -2.37 -25.49 -8.95
N PHE A 59 -2.78 -24.26 -8.65
CA PHE A 59 -3.92 -23.61 -9.33
C PHE A 59 -3.65 -23.48 -10.84
N LEU A 60 -2.48 -23.00 -11.24
CA LEU A 60 -2.15 -22.79 -12.66
C LEU A 60 -1.93 -24.11 -13.43
N GLN A 61 -1.52 -25.19 -12.74
CA GLN A 61 -1.40 -26.53 -13.32
C GLN A 61 -2.72 -27.30 -13.34
N HIS A 62 -3.77 -26.78 -12.68
CA HIS A 62 -5.05 -27.46 -12.60
C HIS A 62 -5.64 -27.69 -13.99
N ARG A 63 -6.15 -28.90 -14.27
CA ARG A 63 -6.62 -29.31 -15.61
C ARG A 63 -7.69 -28.40 -16.21
N LEU A 64 -8.54 -27.80 -15.37
CA LEU A 64 -9.59 -26.87 -15.82
C LEU A 64 -9.09 -25.43 -15.98
N VAL A 65 -7.95 -25.10 -15.37
CA VAL A 65 -7.40 -23.73 -15.37
C VAL A 65 -6.38 -23.58 -16.47
N ASN A 66 -5.40 -24.49 -16.51
CA ASN A 66 -4.23 -24.44 -17.39
C ASN A 66 -4.55 -24.11 -18.87
N PRO A 67 -5.57 -24.72 -19.51
CA PRO A 67 -5.88 -24.44 -20.92
C PRO A 67 -6.19 -22.97 -21.20
N SER A 68 -6.78 -22.25 -20.24
CA SER A 68 -7.21 -20.86 -20.39
C SER A 68 -6.15 -19.84 -20.02
N ILE A 69 -5.04 -20.26 -19.39
CA ILE A 69 -4.03 -19.34 -18.83
C ILE A 69 -2.58 -19.58 -19.29
N LYS A 70 -2.30 -20.72 -19.94
CA LYS A 70 -0.94 -21.15 -20.28
C LYS A 70 -0.16 -20.12 -21.12
N ASP A 71 -0.86 -19.33 -21.93
CA ASP A 71 -0.25 -18.37 -22.85
C ASP A 71 0.10 -17.02 -22.17
N TYR A 72 -0.29 -16.82 -20.91
CA TYR A 72 -0.08 -15.57 -20.17
C TYR A 72 1.16 -15.57 -19.27
N GLN A 73 1.90 -16.68 -19.19
CA GLN A 73 3.18 -16.80 -18.48
C GLN A 73 3.13 -16.39 -16.99
N LEU A 74 2.01 -16.68 -16.31
CA LEU A 74 1.70 -16.29 -14.91
C LEU A 74 2.64 -16.86 -13.82
N VAL A 75 3.68 -17.63 -14.17
CA VAL A 75 4.72 -18.14 -13.25
C VAL A 75 6.13 -17.69 -13.61
N GLU A 76 6.27 -16.97 -14.73
CA GLU A 76 7.58 -16.58 -15.29
C GLU A 76 7.69 -15.07 -15.40
N SER A 77 6.56 -14.37 -15.53
CA SER A 77 6.51 -12.93 -15.74
C SER A 77 5.39 -12.29 -14.92
N ASP A 78 5.63 -11.05 -14.52
CA ASP A 78 4.69 -10.11 -13.90
C ASP A 78 3.79 -9.39 -14.94
N ARG A 79 4.02 -9.62 -16.25
CA ARG A 79 3.34 -8.91 -17.33
C ARG A 79 1.83 -9.02 -17.24
N ASN A 80 1.32 -10.20 -16.88
CA ASN A 80 -0.11 -10.47 -16.79
C ASN A 80 -0.50 -10.76 -15.35
N TRP A 81 -1.61 -10.19 -14.92
CA TRP A 81 -2.17 -10.38 -13.58
C TRP A 81 -3.50 -11.11 -13.70
N LEU A 82 -3.82 -11.89 -12.68
CA LEU A 82 -5.10 -12.57 -12.56
C LEU A 82 -5.99 -11.82 -11.57
N LEU A 83 -7.12 -11.30 -12.05
CA LEU A 83 -8.07 -10.52 -11.27
C LEU A 83 -9.32 -11.35 -10.96
N LEU A 84 -9.75 -11.35 -9.71
CA LEU A 84 -10.93 -12.08 -9.23
C LEU A 84 -12.02 -11.08 -8.78
N ASP A 85 -13.22 -11.26 -9.30
CA ASP A 85 -14.44 -10.74 -8.67
C ASP A 85 -14.93 -11.76 -7.64
N ARG A 86 -14.75 -11.50 -6.35
CA ARG A 86 -15.16 -12.44 -5.29
C ARG A 86 -16.68 -12.59 -5.17
N GLN A 87 -17.46 -11.65 -5.72
CA GLN A 87 -18.92 -11.71 -5.68
C GLN A 87 -19.48 -12.60 -6.78
N SER A 88 -19.09 -12.37 -8.03
CA SER A 88 -19.53 -13.20 -9.18
C SER A 88 -18.74 -14.49 -9.33
N ARG A 89 -17.54 -14.57 -8.73
CA ARG A 89 -16.54 -15.64 -8.90
C ARG A 89 -15.97 -15.73 -10.32
N ASN A 90 -16.10 -14.66 -11.09
CA ASN A 90 -15.46 -14.52 -12.39
C ASN A 90 -13.97 -14.24 -12.22
N ILE A 91 -13.17 -14.85 -13.09
CA ILE A 91 -11.72 -14.62 -13.16
C ILE A 91 -11.41 -13.90 -14.46
N TYR A 92 -10.51 -12.94 -14.38
CA TYR A 92 -10.02 -12.15 -15.50
C TYR A 92 -8.50 -12.24 -15.57
N VAL A 93 -7.96 -12.03 -16.76
CA VAL A 93 -6.52 -11.84 -16.97
C VAL A 93 -6.30 -10.58 -17.81
N GLY A 94 -5.25 -9.83 -17.49
CA GLY A 94 -4.87 -8.65 -18.29
C GLY A 94 -3.48 -8.17 -17.94
N GLU A 95 -3.01 -7.16 -18.68
CA GLU A 95 -1.69 -6.58 -18.41
C GLU A 95 -1.66 -5.94 -17.02
N GLY A 96 -0.56 -6.14 -16.28
CA GLY A 96 -0.44 -5.77 -14.87
C GLY A 96 -0.77 -4.30 -14.61
N LYS A 97 -0.24 -3.38 -15.42
CA LYS A 97 -0.57 -1.94 -15.33
C LYS A 97 -2.06 -1.65 -15.45
N THR A 98 -2.74 -2.37 -16.36
CA THR A 98 -4.18 -2.22 -16.59
C THR A 98 -4.97 -2.76 -15.41
N VAL A 99 -4.62 -3.95 -14.91
CA VAL A 99 -5.28 -4.56 -13.75
C VAL A 99 -5.09 -3.70 -12.50
N GLN A 100 -3.89 -3.19 -12.27
CA GLN A 100 -3.59 -2.29 -11.15
C GLN A 100 -4.40 -0.99 -11.26
N SER A 101 -4.46 -0.37 -12.43
CA SER A 101 -5.27 0.83 -12.65
C SER A 101 -6.77 0.58 -12.41
N LEU A 102 -7.28 -0.60 -12.75
CA LEU A 102 -8.66 -0.99 -12.44
C LEU A 102 -8.90 -1.11 -10.94
N LEU A 103 -7.98 -1.72 -10.19
CA LEU A 103 -8.07 -1.85 -8.73
C LEU A 103 -8.07 -0.50 -8.02
N GLU A 104 -7.35 0.48 -8.55
CA GLU A 104 -7.32 1.85 -8.02
C GLU A 104 -8.59 2.66 -8.36
N GLN A 105 -9.45 2.18 -9.28
CA GLN A 105 -10.63 2.88 -9.78
C GLN A 105 -11.93 2.07 -9.57
N PRO A 106 -12.68 2.32 -8.48
CA PRO A 106 -13.89 1.57 -8.15
C PRO A 106 -15.00 1.59 -9.23
N GLU A 107 -15.13 2.70 -9.96
CA GLU A 107 -16.16 2.87 -11.00
C GLU A 107 -15.93 1.94 -12.22
N SER A 108 -14.68 1.76 -12.62
CA SER A 108 -14.29 0.91 -13.75
C SER A 108 -14.60 -0.56 -13.47
N LEU A 109 -14.37 -1.01 -12.23
CA LEU A 109 -14.70 -2.37 -11.78
C LEU A 109 -16.20 -2.59 -11.65
N ALA A 110 -16.96 -1.57 -11.23
CA ALA A 110 -18.42 -1.64 -11.22
C ALA A 110 -18.98 -1.80 -12.64
N LEU A 111 -18.40 -1.11 -13.62
CA LEU A 111 -18.80 -1.24 -15.02
C LEU A 111 -18.40 -2.59 -15.62
N LEU A 112 -17.23 -3.12 -15.28
CA LEU A 112 -16.81 -4.48 -15.67
C LEU A 112 -17.82 -5.53 -15.16
N ALA A 113 -18.19 -5.48 -13.88
CA ALA A 113 -19.19 -6.37 -13.31
C ALA A 113 -20.57 -6.27 -13.99
N CYS A 114 -20.97 -5.07 -14.41
CA CYS A 114 -22.23 -4.84 -15.11
C CYS A 114 -22.23 -5.46 -16.51
N LEU A 115 -21.09 -5.46 -17.19
CA LEU A 115 -20.96 -6.01 -18.54
C LEU A 115 -20.95 -7.54 -18.59
N ASP A 116 -20.38 -8.21 -17.59
CA ASP A 116 -20.33 -9.68 -17.55
C ASP A 116 -21.55 -10.30 -16.85
N GLY A 117 -22.23 -9.54 -16.00
CA GLY A 117 -23.52 -9.92 -15.45
C GLY A 117 -24.63 -9.68 -16.46
N ASN A 118 -25.07 -10.71 -17.19
CA ASN A 118 -26.22 -10.66 -18.11
C ASN A 118 -27.57 -10.48 -17.37
N ASN A 119 -27.72 -9.36 -16.66
CA ASN A 119 -28.96 -8.87 -16.06
C ASN A 119 -29.23 -7.48 -16.64
N ASN A 120 -30.29 -7.37 -17.44
CA ASN A 120 -30.78 -6.12 -18.06
C ASN A 120 -30.74 -4.91 -17.10
N PRO A 121 -29.87 -3.91 -17.31
CA PRO A 121 -29.77 -2.76 -16.43
C PRO A 121 -30.44 -1.51 -17.04
N ILE A 122 -31.54 -1.65 -17.79
CA ILE A 122 -32.26 -0.48 -18.36
C ILE A 122 -33.40 0.02 -17.44
N LYS A 123 -33.70 -0.66 -16.32
CA LYS A 123 -34.74 -0.19 -15.38
C LYS A 123 -34.23 0.46 -14.10
N GLU A 124 -33.04 0.13 -13.59
CA GLU A 124 -32.53 0.73 -12.34
C GLU A 124 -31.55 1.89 -12.54
N THR A 125 -30.92 2.00 -13.71
CA THR A 125 -30.00 3.11 -14.03
C THR A 125 -30.73 4.40 -14.41
N ALA A 126 -31.99 4.34 -14.83
CA ALA A 126 -32.78 5.54 -15.11
C ALA A 126 -33.11 6.34 -13.84
N GLU A 127 -33.33 5.67 -12.70
CA GLU A 127 -33.69 6.34 -11.45
C GLU A 127 -32.45 6.87 -10.68
N SER A 128 -31.32 6.15 -10.70
CA SER A 128 -30.09 6.60 -10.02
C SER A 128 -29.37 7.73 -10.76
N VAL A 129 -29.39 7.72 -12.10
CA VAL A 129 -28.82 8.81 -12.92
C VAL A 129 -29.71 10.06 -12.88
N GLN A 130 -31.05 9.90 -12.84
CA GLN A 130 -31.95 11.05 -12.62
C GLN A 130 -31.85 11.62 -11.20
N GLN A 131 -31.68 10.80 -10.16
CA GLN A 131 -31.45 11.31 -8.80
C GLN A 131 -30.10 12.03 -8.66
N THR A 132 -29.07 11.60 -9.40
CA THR A 132 -27.74 12.21 -9.34
C THR A 132 -27.68 13.50 -10.16
N LEU A 133 -28.38 13.58 -11.30
CA LEU A 133 -28.48 14.80 -12.10
C LEU A 133 -29.49 15.82 -11.53
N GLY A 134 -30.52 15.37 -10.81
CA GLY A 134 -31.48 16.23 -10.11
C GLY A 134 -30.90 16.93 -8.87
N LYS A 135 -29.84 16.37 -8.25
CA LYS A 135 -29.14 16.98 -7.11
C LYS A 135 -28.21 18.14 -7.51
N PHE A 136 -27.91 18.32 -8.80
CA PHE A 136 -27.10 19.44 -9.29
C PHE A 136 -27.92 20.67 -9.73
N ARG A 137 -29.23 20.68 -9.47
CA ARG A 137 -30.05 21.88 -9.68
C ARG A 137 -30.90 22.16 -8.46
N THR A 138 -30.60 23.32 -7.85
CA THR A 138 -31.37 24.12 -6.89
C THR A 138 -30.92 24.14 -5.41
N SER A 139 -30.84 25.40 -4.95
CA SER A 139 -30.72 25.96 -3.59
C SER A 139 -29.30 26.01 -3.01
N ASP A 140 -28.62 27.16 -3.01
CA ASP A 140 -28.91 28.46 -2.35
C ASP A 140 -29.11 28.38 -0.82
N THR A 141 -28.12 28.95 -0.12
CA THR A 141 -28.20 29.70 1.15
C THR A 141 -28.52 28.99 2.48
N PHE A 142 -27.51 29.02 3.37
CA PHE A 142 -27.54 29.48 4.78
C PHE A 142 -28.88 29.42 5.57
N ARG A 143 -28.90 28.71 6.73
CA ARG A 143 -29.10 29.26 8.10
C ARG A 143 -29.37 28.20 9.21
N HIS A 144 -28.53 28.28 10.25
CA HIS A 144 -28.81 28.24 11.71
C HIS A 144 -29.42 27.03 12.48
N LEU A 145 -28.63 26.60 13.49
CA LEU A 145 -28.91 26.47 14.95
C LEU A 145 -29.67 25.26 15.56
N THR A 146 -28.88 24.48 16.33
CA THR A 146 -29.01 24.04 17.75
C THR A 146 -29.90 22.90 18.25
N ASN A 147 -29.21 22.04 19.02
CA ASN A 147 -29.49 21.40 20.32
C ASN A 147 -30.67 20.42 20.48
N PHE A 148 -30.39 19.19 20.96
CA PHE A 148 -30.73 18.70 22.32
C PHE A 148 -30.30 17.22 22.53
N VAL A 149 -29.67 16.95 23.68
CA VAL A 149 -29.46 15.67 24.39
C VAL A 149 -29.87 16.02 25.86
N PRO A 150 -30.50 15.18 26.73
CA PRO A 150 -29.96 13.87 27.17
C PRO A 150 -30.87 12.81 27.88
N LEU A 151 -30.23 11.71 28.34
CA LEU A 151 -30.61 10.64 29.32
C LEU A 151 -31.72 9.60 28.93
N GLY A 152 -31.66 8.29 29.22
CA GLY A 152 -30.70 7.41 29.93
C GLY A 152 -31.27 6.00 30.21
N ILE A 153 -30.48 5.15 30.91
CA ILE A 153 -30.78 3.88 31.63
C ILE A 153 -30.92 2.58 30.78
N ALA A 154 -30.52 1.35 31.15
CA ALA A 154 -29.44 0.73 31.94
C ALA A 154 -29.68 -0.82 31.95
N VAL A 155 -28.58 -1.59 31.94
CA VAL A 155 -28.33 -2.89 32.65
C VAL A 155 -29.05 -4.19 32.23
N GLY A 156 -28.23 -5.23 32.00
CA GLY A 156 -28.60 -6.66 32.11
C GLY A 156 -27.37 -7.58 32.15
N LEU A 157 -26.84 -7.86 33.35
CA LEU A 157 -25.77 -8.82 33.66
C LEU A 157 -26.31 -10.26 33.75
N ILE A 158 -25.57 -11.26 33.24
CA ILE A 158 -25.65 -12.66 33.73
C ILE A 158 -24.24 -13.22 33.98
N VAL A 159 -23.91 -13.20 35.27
CA VAL A 159 -23.18 -14.16 36.14
C VAL A 159 -22.50 -15.39 35.52
N ALA A 160 -21.22 -15.56 35.89
CA ALA A 160 -20.40 -16.75 35.78
C ALA A 160 -20.59 -17.73 36.95
N LEU A 161 -20.47 -19.04 36.70
CA LEU A 161 -20.06 -20.15 37.60
C LEU A 161 -19.84 -21.39 36.67
N GLY A 162 -18.72 -22.13 36.64
CA GLY A 162 -17.48 -22.09 37.39
C GLY A 162 -16.56 -23.26 36.98
N ALA A 163 -15.44 -23.35 37.71
CA ALA A 163 -14.42 -24.42 37.79
C ALA A 163 -13.30 -24.46 36.74
N GLY A 164 -12.09 -24.09 37.17
CA GLY A 164 -10.88 -24.83 36.77
C GLY A 164 -9.63 -24.03 36.38
N THR A 165 -8.89 -23.57 37.38
CA THR A 165 -7.40 -23.47 37.40
C THR A 165 -6.67 -22.51 36.46
N LYS A 166 -6.28 -21.35 37.02
CA LYS A 166 -4.90 -20.86 37.24
C LYS A 166 -4.88 -19.32 37.14
N LEU A 167 -4.85 -18.67 38.30
CA LEU A 167 -4.46 -17.26 38.42
C LEU A 167 -3.04 -17.11 37.89
N TRP A 168 -2.88 -16.34 36.83
CA TRP A 168 -1.65 -15.58 36.60
C TRP A 168 -2.00 -14.10 36.76
N VAL A 169 -1.60 -13.56 37.91
CA VAL A 169 -1.56 -12.13 38.15
C VAL A 169 -0.39 -11.59 37.33
N VAL A 170 -0.74 -10.66 36.45
CA VAL A 170 0.08 -9.98 35.44
C VAL A 170 1.25 -9.23 36.08
N PRO A 171 2.46 -9.22 35.49
CA PRO A 171 3.30 -8.04 35.58
C PRO A 171 2.98 -7.14 34.38
N THR A 172 2.19 -6.10 34.65
CA THR A 172 1.82 -4.99 33.75
C THR A 172 3.04 -4.12 33.38
N VAL A 173 4.14 -4.77 33.00
CA VAL A 173 5.45 -4.13 32.74
C VAL A 173 6.04 -4.58 31.39
N GLN A 174 5.45 -5.59 30.72
CA GLN A 174 5.90 -6.02 29.40
C GLN A 174 5.07 -5.45 28.23
N GLN A 175 3.97 -4.74 28.53
CA GLN A 175 3.16 -4.01 27.54
C GLN A 175 3.60 -2.55 27.32
N GLN A 176 4.63 -2.06 28.03
CA GLN A 176 5.12 -0.69 27.86
C GLN A 176 6.28 -0.53 26.86
N LEU A 177 6.64 -1.57 26.10
CA LEU A 177 7.65 -1.49 25.03
C LEU A 177 7.09 -1.66 23.61
N ALA A 178 5.77 -1.81 23.46
CA ALA A 178 5.11 -1.95 22.17
C ALA A 178 3.86 -1.07 22.09
N GLU A 179 4.06 0.25 22.13
CA GLU A 179 3.12 1.21 21.52
C GLU A 179 3.80 2.59 21.38
N LYS A 180 4.62 2.75 20.32
CA LYS A 180 4.86 4.08 19.74
C LYS A 180 3.60 4.46 18.97
N ILE A 181 2.56 4.92 19.66
CA ILE A 181 1.41 5.57 19.02
C ILE A 181 1.32 7.00 19.55
N PRO A 182 1.66 7.96 18.67
CA PRO A 182 0.69 8.98 18.33
C PRO A 182 0.50 8.97 16.80
N VAL A 183 -0.60 8.38 16.33
CA VAL A 183 -1.12 8.67 14.98
C VAL A 183 -1.69 10.08 15.07
N SER A 184 -0.92 11.11 14.70
CA SER A 184 -1.56 12.36 14.29
C SER A 184 -2.45 12.04 13.09
N PRO A 185 -3.70 12.55 13.04
CA PRO A 185 -4.58 12.29 11.92
C PRO A 185 -3.88 12.77 10.64
N VAL A 186 -3.55 11.81 9.79
CA VAL A 186 -3.06 12.05 8.44
C VAL A 186 -4.07 12.97 7.76
N SER A 187 -3.59 14.07 7.18
CA SER A 187 -4.44 15.01 6.46
C SER A 187 -5.27 14.25 5.41
N PRO A 188 -6.58 14.52 5.25
CA PRO A 188 -7.40 13.89 4.21
C PRO A 188 -6.84 14.09 2.79
N ASP A 189 -6.00 15.11 2.59
CA ASP A 189 -5.35 15.45 1.32
C ASP A 189 -3.93 14.88 1.19
N ALA A 190 -3.43 14.13 2.18
CA ALA A 190 -2.11 13.53 2.13
C ALA A 190 -2.07 12.40 1.09
N ASN A 191 -1.24 12.58 0.07
CA ASN A 191 -0.98 11.63 -1.00
C ASN A 191 0.52 11.63 -1.32
N CYS A 192 0.97 10.66 -2.11
CA CYS A 192 2.35 10.59 -2.57
C CYS A 192 2.54 11.29 -3.94
N GLY A 193 1.74 12.32 -4.23
CA GLY A 193 1.78 13.07 -5.49
C GLY A 193 0.74 12.65 -6.53
N ILE A 194 0.65 13.43 -7.61
CA ILE A 194 -0.24 13.13 -8.74
C ILE A 194 0.30 11.88 -9.46
N GLY A 195 -0.57 10.91 -9.74
CA GLY A 195 -0.18 9.63 -10.35
C GLY A 195 0.39 8.62 -9.37
N SER A 196 0.36 8.92 -8.06
CA SER A 196 0.66 7.96 -7.00
C SER A 196 -0.46 6.94 -6.84
N SER A 197 -0.18 5.87 -6.08
CA SER A 197 -1.23 4.97 -5.59
C SER A 197 -2.01 5.62 -4.44
N ASN A 198 -3.22 5.10 -4.17
CA ASN A 198 -4.16 5.63 -3.17
C ASN A 198 -3.99 4.98 -1.78
N ASP A 199 -2.78 4.57 -1.42
CA ASP A 199 -2.45 3.79 -0.22
C ASP A 199 -1.47 4.53 0.71
N PHE A 200 -1.59 5.86 0.78
CA PHE A 200 -0.74 6.70 1.62
C PHE A 200 -0.70 6.22 3.08
N SER A 201 0.51 5.98 3.55
CA SER A 201 0.84 5.52 4.88
C SER A 201 1.81 6.49 5.54
N ALA A 202 1.58 6.85 6.80
CA ALA A 202 2.42 7.80 7.50
C ALA A 202 2.48 7.59 9.00
N TYR A 203 3.53 8.15 9.57
CA TYR A 203 3.73 8.30 11.01
C TYR A 203 4.37 9.65 11.29
N VAL A 204 3.98 10.28 12.40
CA VAL A 204 4.58 11.53 12.87
C VAL A 204 4.71 11.47 14.38
N ALA A 205 5.91 11.73 14.88
CA ALA A 205 6.21 11.88 16.29
C ALA A 205 6.63 13.31 16.62
N PHE A 206 6.46 13.69 17.88
CA PHE A 206 7.09 14.91 18.39
C PHE A 206 8.60 14.71 18.49
N SER A 207 9.36 15.56 17.81
CA SER A 207 10.82 15.62 17.99
C SER A 207 11.17 16.53 19.16
N THR A 208 11.96 16.01 20.11
CA THR A 208 12.49 16.75 21.26
C THR A 208 13.96 17.11 21.12
N GLY A 209 14.63 16.63 20.06
CA GLY A 209 16.06 16.86 19.79
C GLY A 209 16.30 17.91 18.70
N ASP A 210 17.57 18.22 18.44
CA ASP A 210 17.98 19.16 17.38
C ASP A 210 18.05 18.51 16.00
N THR A 211 18.06 17.19 15.94
CA THR A 211 18.07 16.39 14.71
C THR A 211 16.74 15.65 14.57
N GLU A 212 16.18 15.65 13.36
CA GLU A 212 14.96 14.94 12.98
C GLU A 212 15.30 13.86 11.95
N LEU A 213 14.75 12.66 12.14
CA LEU A 213 14.88 11.54 11.20
C LEU A 213 13.58 11.39 10.42
N HIS A 214 13.63 11.66 9.12
CA HIS A 214 12.49 11.55 8.21
C HIS A 214 12.72 10.42 7.22
N VAL A 215 11.76 9.51 7.13
CA VAL A 215 11.81 8.35 6.23
C VAL A 215 10.73 8.48 5.16
N ILE A 216 11.13 8.30 3.91
CA ILE A 216 10.21 8.15 2.77
C ILE A 216 10.41 6.75 2.20
N GLY A 217 9.32 5.98 2.10
CA GLY A 217 9.33 4.62 1.56
C GLY A 217 8.35 4.48 0.39
N VAL A 218 8.81 3.98 -0.75
CA VAL A 218 7.95 3.59 -1.87
C VAL A 218 8.26 2.19 -2.34
N TYR A 219 7.34 1.52 -3.02
CA TYR A 219 7.72 0.37 -3.83
C TYR A 219 8.32 0.84 -5.15
N GLU A 220 7.63 1.76 -5.84
CA GLU A 220 8.00 2.26 -7.17
C GLU A 220 7.66 3.73 -7.41
N ALA A 221 8.23 4.29 -8.48
CA ALA A 221 8.00 5.68 -8.91
C ALA A 221 7.19 5.80 -10.22
N GLY A 222 6.93 4.68 -10.90
CA GLY A 222 6.22 4.67 -12.17
C GLY A 222 5.72 3.28 -12.51
N THR A 223 4.83 3.19 -13.50
CA THR A 223 4.21 1.92 -13.91
C THR A 223 5.03 1.12 -14.90
N ASP A 224 6.18 1.63 -15.35
CA ASP A 224 6.90 1.10 -16.53
C ASP A 224 7.82 -0.09 -16.25
N ASN A 225 7.71 -0.64 -15.04
CA ASN A 225 8.42 -1.83 -14.61
C ASN A 225 7.78 -3.08 -15.23
N SER A 226 8.63 -4.06 -15.55
CA SER A 226 8.25 -5.37 -16.06
C SER A 226 9.39 -6.33 -15.80
N SER A 227 9.13 -7.64 -15.87
CA SER A 227 10.13 -8.69 -15.72
C SER A 227 11.42 -8.40 -16.50
N GLY A 228 12.50 -8.09 -15.75
CA GLY A 228 13.84 -7.85 -16.29
C GLY A 228 14.06 -6.46 -16.90
N ASN A 229 13.09 -5.54 -16.78
CA ASN A 229 13.22 -4.16 -17.21
C ASN A 229 12.62 -3.22 -16.16
N HIS A 230 13.52 -2.51 -15.47
CA HIS A 230 13.23 -1.65 -14.33
C HIS A 230 13.73 -0.23 -14.68
N PRO A 231 13.01 0.52 -15.54
CA PRO A 231 13.41 1.87 -15.87
C PRO A 231 13.27 2.77 -14.63
N PRO A 232 14.25 3.63 -14.32
CA PRO A 232 14.12 4.45 -13.12
C PRO A 232 13.03 5.49 -13.29
N GLY A 233 12.09 5.53 -12.34
CA GLY A 233 11.15 6.64 -12.20
C GLY A 233 11.78 7.80 -11.41
N THR A 234 11.11 8.95 -11.37
CA THR A 234 11.59 10.14 -10.65
C THR A 234 10.61 10.50 -9.54
N ILE A 235 11.13 10.79 -8.35
CA ILE A 235 10.35 11.29 -7.21
C ILE A 235 10.93 12.61 -6.74
N ASP A 236 10.07 13.62 -6.65
CA ASP A 236 10.43 14.92 -6.08
C ASP A 236 10.26 14.90 -4.55
N VAL A 237 11.31 15.21 -3.81
CA VAL A 237 11.26 15.33 -2.35
C VAL A 237 11.55 16.77 -1.97
N ARG A 238 10.52 17.50 -1.54
CA ARG A 238 10.67 18.88 -1.06
C ARG A 238 10.93 18.90 0.44
N VAL A 239 12.00 19.56 0.85
CA VAL A 239 12.35 19.73 2.26
C VAL A 239 12.16 21.20 2.64
N GLU A 240 11.06 21.48 3.31
CA GLU A 240 10.64 22.82 3.76
C GLU A 240 10.92 23.03 5.26
N ARG A 241 11.18 21.95 5.99
CA ARG A 241 11.43 21.93 7.43
C ARG A 241 12.69 22.73 7.79
N GLN A 242 12.54 23.69 8.70
CA GLN A 242 13.61 24.60 9.16
C GLN A 242 13.92 24.44 10.65
N ASN A 243 15.05 25.01 11.09
CA ASN A 243 15.50 25.09 12.48
C ASN A 243 15.81 23.74 13.15
N LYS A 244 15.99 22.70 12.34
CA LYS A 244 16.35 21.33 12.75
C LYS A 244 17.30 20.76 11.72
N ARG A 245 18.28 19.96 12.19
CA ARG A 245 19.11 19.14 11.31
C ARG A 245 18.30 17.94 10.85
N ILE A 246 18.36 17.62 9.57
CA ILE A 246 17.53 16.57 8.97
C ILE A 246 18.41 15.42 8.51
N VAL A 247 18.14 14.23 9.03
CA VAL A 247 18.57 12.98 8.42
C VAL A 247 17.42 12.50 7.53
N LEU A 248 17.65 12.51 6.22
CA LEU A 248 16.65 12.09 5.23
C LEU A 248 16.96 10.65 4.79
N ALA A 249 16.08 9.72 5.12
CA ALA A 249 16.18 8.33 4.67
C ALA A 249 15.17 8.06 3.55
N LEU A 250 15.64 7.50 2.45
CA LEU A 250 14.88 7.21 1.24
C LEU A 250 14.96 5.71 0.95
N SER A 251 13.81 5.06 0.80
CA SER A 251 13.72 3.62 0.59
C SER A 251 12.83 3.30 -0.60
N ALA A 252 13.32 2.43 -1.50
CA ALA A 252 12.54 1.94 -2.62
C ALA A 252 12.89 0.50 -2.99
N TYR A 253 11.91 -0.22 -3.56
CA TYR A 253 12.20 -1.51 -4.20
C TYR A 253 12.75 -1.27 -5.60
N GLU A 254 11.95 -0.63 -6.46
CA GLU A 254 12.29 -0.29 -7.84
C GLU A 254 13.34 0.83 -7.93
N PRO A 255 14.05 0.98 -9.06
CA PRO A 255 15.00 2.08 -9.25
C PRO A 255 14.29 3.44 -9.21
N VAL A 256 14.75 4.34 -8.34
CA VAL A 256 14.23 5.70 -8.24
C VAL A 256 15.36 6.73 -8.38
N ARG A 257 15.06 7.78 -9.17
CA ARG A 257 15.79 9.05 -9.16
C ARG A 257 15.11 9.99 -8.17
N TRP A 258 15.73 10.18 -7.02
CA TRP A 258 15.26 11.10 -6.00
C TRP A 258 15.78 12.50 -6.32
N ASN A 259 14.88 13.40 -6.68
CA ASN A 259 15.17 14.81 -6.90
C ASN A 259 14.88 15.57 -5.61
N ILE A 260 15.93 15.96 -4.89
CA ILE A 260 15.80 16.63 -3.59
C ILE A 260 15.76 18.14 -3.80
N ILE A 261 14.69 18.77 -3.30
CA ILE A 261 14.45 20.20 -3.39
C ILE A 261 14.48 20.77 -1.98
N ALA A 262 15.65 21.21 -1.52
CA ALA A 262 15.82 21.84 -0.21
C ALA A 262 15.48 23.33 -0.28
N GLU A 263 14.47 23.77 0.47
CA GLU A 263 14.13 25.19 0.56
C GLU A 263 15.17 25.98 1.37
N PRO A 264 15.28 27.31 1.17
CA PRO A 264 16.14 28.15 1.98
C PRO A 264 15.87 27.97 3.49
N GLY A 265 16.91 27.66 4.26
CA GLY A 265 16.82 27.42 5.70
C GLY A 265 16.58 25.97 6.10
N ALA A 266 16.39 25.04 5.15
CA ALA A 266 16.43 23.61 5.42
C ALA A 266 17.87 23.13 5.59
N GLU A 267 18.15 22.40 6.68
CA GLU A 267 19.48 21.88 7.00
C GLU A 267 19.48 20.35 6.91
N ILE A 268 19.77 19.80 5.73
CA ILE A 268 19.93 18.34 5.55
C ILE A 268 21.35 17.95 5.96
N GLU A 269 21.46 17.20 7.05
CA GLU A 269 22.73 16.73 7.62
C GLU A 269 23.33 15.60 6.77
N LYS A 270 22.51 14.63 6.37
CA LYS A 270 22.88 13.55 5.46
C LYS A 270 21.66 12.88 4.83
N ILE A 271 21.90 12.19 3.72
CA ILE A 271 20.89 11.38 3.01
C ILE A 271 21.30 9.91 3.09
N ILE A 272 20.40 9.05 3.54
CA ILE A 272 20.58 7.60 3.56
C ILE A 272 19.64 7.00 2.53
N VAL A 273 20.16 6.13 1.66
CA VAL A 273 19.40 5.53 0.56
C VAL A 273 19.45 4.01 0.69
N ASN A 274 18.29 3.38 0.82
CA ASN A 274 18.14 1.93 0.97
C ASN A 274 17.27 1.38 -0.17
N GLY A 275 17.90 0.78 -1.18
CA GLY A 275 17.23 0.28 -2.37
C GLY A 275 17.34 -1.23 -2.52
N TYR A 276 16.29 -1.88 -3.05
CA TYR A 276 16.49 -3.21 -3.62
C TYR A 276 17.32 -3.04 -4.89
N TYR A 277 16.85 -2.20 -5.81
CA TYR A 277 17.61 -1.72 -6.95
C TYR A 277 18.45 -0.48 -6.66
N GLU A 278 19.35 -0.17 -7.59
CA GLU A 278 20.14 1.06 -7.53
C GLU A 278 19.24 2.30 -7.52
N GLN A 279 19.54 3.19 -6.60
CA GLN A 279 18.86 4.45 -6.39
C GLN A 279 19.82 5.59 -6.72
N THR A 280 19.31 6.72 -7.22
CA THR A 280 20.15 7.89 -7.53
C THR A 280 19.60 9.14 -6.92
N ILE A 281 20.48 10.05 -6.48
CA ILE A 281 20.14 11.33 -5.86
C ILE A 281 20.51 12.48 -6.80
N SER A 282 19.65 13.49 -6.87
CA SER A 282 19.87 14.73 -7.63
C SER A 282 19.27 15.94 -6.89
N GLY A 283 19.50 17.15 -7.39
CA GLY A 283 18.93 18.40 -6.83
C GLY A 283 19.71 19.03 -5.67
N VAL A 284 20.66 18.31 -5.07
CA VAL A 284 21.49 18.78 -3.96
C VAL A 284 22.98 18.45 -4.15
N GLY A 285 23.85 19.18 -3.46
CA GLY A 285 25.30 18.96 -3.47
C GLY A 285 25.94 19.29 -2.11
N GLY A 286 27.09 18.68 -1.81
CA GLY A 286 27.82 18.91 -0.55
C GLY A 286 27.24 18.20 0.68
N ILE A 287 26.14 17.45 0.53
CA ILE A 287 25.52 16.65 1.59
C ILE A 287 26.10 15.23 1.53
N PRO A 288 26.55 14.64 2.65
CA PRO A 288 26.93 13.24 2.71
C PRO A 288 25.78 12.31 2.29
N ILE A 289 26.08 11.34 1.41
CA ILE A 289 25.13 10.33 0.95
C ILE A 289 25.66 8.95 1.32
N GLU A 290 24.87 8.19 2.08
CA GLU A 290 25.11 6.78 2.41
C GLU A 290 24.17 5.92 1.56
N GLN A 291 24.72 5.03 0.73
CA GLN A 291 23.93 4.24 -0.22
C GLN A 291 24.06 2.74 0.03
N TYR A 292 22.92 2.07 0.06
CA TYR A 292 22.77 0.64 0.26
C TYR A 292 21.88 0.09 -0.87
N THR A 293 22.43 -0.82 -1.68
CA THR A 293 21.73 -1.45 -2.81
C THR A 293 21.79 -2.97 -2.67
N TYR A 294 20.66 -3.63 -2.50
CA TYR A 294 20.66 -5.09 -2.32
C TYR A 294 21.02 -5.84 -3.60
N ASN A 295 20.40 -5.49 -4.72
CA ASN A 295 20.65 -6.10 -6.01
C ASN A 295 22.09 -5.80 -6.47
N GLY A 296 22.85 -6.84 -6.79
CA GLY A 296 24.23 -6.74 -7.27
C GLY A 296 25.31 -6.82 -6.19
N ASN A 297 25.13 -6.22 -5.00
CA ASN A 297 26.17 -6.25 -3.94
C ASN A 297 25.70 -6.74 -2.56
N GLY A 298 24.40 -6.96 -2.36
CA GLY A 298 23.83 -7.50 -1.12
C GLY A 298 23.81 -6.53 0.06
N SER A 299 24.11 -5.25 -0.15
CA SER A 299 24.14 -4.23 0.91
C SER A 299 22.76 -3.61 1.12
N TYR A 300 22.20 -3.73 2.32
CA TYR A 300 20.90 -3.16 2.67
C TYR A 300 20.81 -2.97 4.18
N LEU A 301 19.97 -2.02 4.62
CA LEU A 301 19.75 -1.73 6.03
C LEU A 301 18.56 -2.50 6.61
N GLY A 302 17.61 -2.90 5.77
CA GLY A 302 16.41 -3.60 6.19
C GLY A 302 15.38 -3.70 5.08
N ASN A 303 14.15 -4.02 5.44
CA ASN A 303 13.05 -4.12 4.49
C ASN A 303 12.83 -2.82 3.67
N PHE A 304 12.36 -2.98 2.43
CA PHE A 304 12.01 -1.87 1.53
C PHE A 304 10.58 -1.40 1.78
N THR A 305 10.26 -1.10 3.05
CA THR A 305 8.88 -0.79 3.44
C THR A 305 8.42 0.55 2.91
N TYR A 306 7.18 0.58 2.42
CA TYR A 306 6.43 1.78 2.05
C TYR A 306 5.17 1.97 2.91
N GLN A 307 4.93 1.06 3.86
CA GLN A 307 3.82 1.13 4.80
C GLN A 307 4.34 1.20 6.23
N TRP A 308 3.81 2.15 7.00
CA TRP A 308 4.11 2.28 8.40
C TRP A 308 3.57 1.09 9.20
N GLY A 309 4.42 0.53 10.07
CA GLY A 309 4.05 -0.57 10.95
C GLY A 309 3.84 -1.92 10.26
N SER A 310 4.09 -2.01 8.94
CA SER A 310 4.03 -3.30 8.24
C SER A 310 5.15 -4.21 8.75
N PRO A 311 4.81 -5.45 9.17
CA PRO A 311 5.80 -6.40 9.66
C PRO A 311 6.81 -6.72 8.57
N SER A 312 8.04 -7.04 8.95
CA SER A 312 9.02 -7.53 7.99
C SER A 312 8.51 -8.80 7.32
N GLU A 313 8.64 -8.88 6.00
CA GLU A 313 8.17 -10.02 5.19
C GLU A 313 8.90 -11.34 5.54
N SER A 314 10.02 -11.24 6.25
CA SER A 314 10.84 -12.35 6.74
C SER A 314 11.28 -12.10 8.18
N ILE A 315 11.25 -13.16 8.99
CA ILE A 315 11.73 -13.18 10.37
C ILE A 315 13.20 -12.75 10.49
N ASN A 316 13.98 -12.88 9.40
CA ASN A 316 15.40 -12.56 9.36
C ASN A 316 15.71 -11.18 8.77
N THR A 317 14.71 -10.46 8.24
CA THR A 317 14.91 -9.12 7.68
C THR A 317 14.70 -8.08 8.78
N PRO A 318 15.70 -7.26 9.12
CA PRO A 318 15.54 -6.23 10.13
C PRO A 318 14.58 -5.13 9.66
N SER A 319 13.89 -4.51 10.61
CA SER A 319 13.10 -3.29 10.37
C SER A 319 14.04 -2.17 9.97
N LEU A 320 13.81 -1.58 8.79
CA LEU A 320 14.58 -0.43 8.31
C LEU A 320 14.55 0.72 9.33
N VAL A 321 13.38 0.98 9.91
CA VAL A 321 13.21 2.07 10.89
C VAL A 321 14.09 1.83 12.11
N ASP A 322 14.08 0.62 12.67
CA ASP A 322 14.86 0.32 13.88
C ASP A 322 16.37 0.47 13.62
N VAL A 323 16.84 0.02 12.45
CA VAL A 323 18.24 0.15 12.04
C VAL A 323 18.61 1.63 11.84
N LEU A 324 17.75 2.42 11.20
CA LEU A 324 17.99 3.86 11.04
C LEU A 324 18.01 4.59 12.39
N GLU A 325 17.11 4.26 13.32
CA GLU A 325 17.11 4.86 14.65
C GLU A 325 18.42 4.56 15.40
N GLN A 326 18.90 3.32 15.33
CA GLN A 326 20.15 2.90 15.96
C GLN A 326 21.37 3.56 15.33
N LEU A 327 21.47 3.58 14.00
CA LEU A 327 22.60 4.16 13.26
C LEU A 327 22.74 5.67 13.49
N ASN A 328 21.61 6.37 13.64
CA ASN A 328 21.58 7.83 13.76
C ASN A 328 21.44 8.31 15.21
N ASN A 329 21.31 7.39 16.17
CA ASN A 329 21.01 7.69 17.57
C ASN A 329 19.88 8.73 17.72
N THR A 330 18.86 8.60 16.86
CA THR A 330 17.78 9.57 16.70
C THR A 330 16.51 8.79 16.38
N ASN A 331 15.47 8.95 17.21
CA ASN A 331 14.17 8.34 16.94
C ASN A 331 13.55 8.91 15.67
N ILE A 332 12.80 8.08 14.94
CA ILE A 332 12.06 8.50 13.77
C ILE A 332 11.08 9.62 14.13
N THR A 333 11.18 10.71 13.38
CA THR A 333 10.32 11.88 13.49
C THR A 333 9.13 11.77 12.55
N SER A 334 9.33 11.33 11.31
CA SER A 334 8.22 10.98 10.43
C SER A 334 8.52 9.83 9.49
N PHE A 335 7.47 9.14 9.08
CA PHE A 335 7.42 8.24 7.93
C PHE A 335 6.35 8.72 6.95
N GLN A 336 6.64 8.65 5.65
CA GLN A 336 5.66 8.79 4.57
C GLN A 336 5.90 7.70 3.53
N GLY A 337 4.85 7.09 3.02
CA GLY A 337 5.01 6.10 1.96
C GLY A 337 3.73 5.70 1.25
N CYS A 338 3.91 5.16 0.05
CA CYS A 338 2.87 4.58 -0.80
C CYS A 338 3.51 3.48 -1.64
N TYR A 339 2.72 2.53 -2.14
CA TYR A 339 3.23 1.59 -3.15
C TYR A 339 3.88 2.34 -4.32
N ARG A 340 3.17 3.28 -4.94
CA ARG A 340 3.69 4.18 -5.96
C ARG A 340 3.71 5.62 -5.45
N GLY A 341 4.85 6.29 -5.56
CA GLY A 341 4.98 7.71 -5.22
C GLY A 341 5.63 8.53 -6.34
N THR A 342 5.25 9.79 -6.45
CA THR A 342 5.81 10.77 -7.40
C THR A 342 6.31 12.03 -6.71
N SER A 343 5.79 12.37 -5.52
CA SER A 343 6.27 13.51 -4.74
C SER A 343 5.99 13.42 -3.24
N PHE A 344 6.89 13.97 -2.43
CA PHE A 344 6.76 14.04 -0.97
C PHE A 344 7.21 15.41 -0.43
N SER A 345 6.72 15.78 0.76
CA SER A 345 7.12 17.01 1.45
C SER A 345 7.46 16.77 2.92
N ILE A 346 8.58 17.32 3.38
CA ILE A 346 8.96 17.38 4.80
C ILE A 346 8.76 18.82 5.27
N LYS A 347 7.87 19.03 6.25
CA LYS A 347 7.38 20.35 6.68
C LYS A 347 7.73 20.66 8.13
#